data_AF-A0A6G0VJC6-F1
#
_entry.id   AF-A0A6G0VJC6-F1
#
_cell.length_a   1.000
_cell.length_b   1.000
_cell.length_c   1.000
_cell.angle_alpha   90.00
_cell.angle_beta   90.00
_cell.angle_gamma   90.00
#
_symmetry.space_group_name_H-M   'P 1'
#
loop_
_entity.id
_entity.type
_entity.pdbx_description
1 polymer ?
#
loop_
_entity_poly.entity_id
_entity_poly.type
_entity_poly.pdbx_seq_one_letter_code
_entity_poly.pdbx_strand_id
1 'polypeptide(L)'
;MGQLPQQRVNVSSPFAATGVDFAGPLIVRSGVRRSAGTKAWISLFVCFSTRAIHLEVVENLSSSAFVAALRRFMARRGRCVKIYSDNGTNFVGAQKELDIPIQQSIPVLAKEGIEWHFNPPSAPHFGGLWESAIKSAKHHLTRMFGETKLTIGELNTLLCQVEACLNSRPITPMSHDPSELEALTPAHFLIGRPITLMPEVDLTQENPGGMRRWKYVQHLSQTFWKR
;
A
#
# COMPACT_ATOMS: atom_id res chain seq x y z
N MET A 1 -10.47 14.87 -23.83
CA MET A 1 -9.92 13.81 -22.94
C MET A 1 -8.41 13.92 -22.97
N GLY A 2 -7.74 14.04 -21.82
CA GLY A 2 -6.27 14.10 -21.76
C GLY A 2 -5.63 12.74 -22.05
N GLN A 3 -4.40 12.73 -22.58
CA GLN A 3 -3.65 11.49 -22.82
C GLN A 3 -3.36 10.77 -21.50
N LEU A 4 -3.61 9.47 -21.45
CA LEU A 4 -3.22 8.63 -20.31
C LEU A 4 -1.70 8.39 -20.34
N PRO A 5 -1.02 8.34 -19.18
CA PRO A 5 0.41 8.03 -19.13
C PRO A 5 0.71 6.67 -19.80
N GLN A 6 1.82 6.56 -20.54
CA GLN A 6 2.21 5.33 -21.25
C GLN A 6 2.26 4.10 -20.34
N GLN A 7 2.65 4.29 -19.08
CA GLN A 7 2.72 3.28 -18.04
C GLN A 7 1.35 2.63 -17.72
N ARG A 8 0.23 3.25 -18.12
CA ARG A 8 -1.12 2.71 -17.96
C ARG A 8 -1.65 1.97 -19.18
N VAL A 9 -1.12 2.26 -20.36
CA VAL A 9 -1.63 1.75 -21.63
C VAL A 9 -0.75 0.63 -22.20
N ASN A 10 0.51 0.55 -21.75
CA ASN A 10 1.41 -0.54 -22.11
C ASN A 10 1.21 -1.73 -21.16
N VAL A 11 1.12 -2.93 -21.75
CA VAL A 11 1.07 -4.18 -20.99
C VAL A 11 2.32 -4.30 -20.14
N SER A 12 2.13 -4.56 -18.85
CA SER A 12 3.20 -4.76 -17.88
C SER A 12 2.73 -5.68 -16.76
N SER A 13 3.67 -6.32 -16.07
CA SER A 13 3.34 -7.05 -14.85
C SER A 13 2.80 -6.07 -13.79
N PRO A 14 1.91 -6.53 -12.89
CA PRO A 14 1.51 -5.73 -11.74
C PRO A 14 2.74 -5.22 -10.99
N PHE A 15 2.67 -3.97 -10.54
CA PHE A 15 3.75 -3.27 -9.83
C PHE A 15 5.07 -3.08 -10.60
N ALA A 16 5.12 -3.29 -11.92
CA ALA A 16 6.30 -2.92 -12.71
C ALA A 16 6.61 -1.40 -12.62
N ALA A 17 5.56 -0.58 -12.57
CA ALA A 17 5.62 0.83 -12.22
C ALA A 17 4.69 1.11 -11.03
N THR A 18 5.23 1.76 -9.99
CA THR A 18 4.49 2.08 -8.77
C THR A 18 4.69 3.52 -8.33
N GLY A 19 3.63 4.14 -7.84
CA GLY A 19 3.72 5.33 -6.99
C GLY A 19 3.92 4.90 -5.55
N VAL A 20 4.67 5.67 -4.78
CA VAL A 20 4.89 5.42 -3.34
C VAL A 20 4.78 6.69 -2.52
N ASP A 21 4.14 6.56 -1.35
CA ASP A 21 3.95 7.65 -0.40
C ASP A 21 3.84 7.10 1.04
N PHE A 22 3.99 7.95 2.05
CA PHE A 22 3.86 7.63 3.47
C PHE A 22 2.58 8.20 4.08
N ALA A 23 1.76 7.36 4.71
CA ALA A 23 0.63 7.76 5.55
C ALA A 23 0.99 7.75 7.04
N GLY A 24 0.37 8.63 7.82
CA GLY A 24 0.58 8.73 9.27
C GLY A 24 0.99 10.15 9.72
N PRO A 25 1.53 10.29 10.94
CA PRO A 25 1.86 9.22 11.87
C PRO A 25 0.63 8.56 12.51
N LEU A 26 0.75 7.28 12.82
CA LEU A 26 -0.15 6.54 13.71
C LEU A 26 0.56 6.33 15.05
N ILE A 27 -0.18 6.40 16.16
CA ILE A 27 0.37 6.10 17.48
C ILE A 27 0.11 4.63 17.79
N VAL A 28 1.18 3.83 17.80
CA VAL A 28 1.13 2.41 18.13
C VAL A 28 1.61 2.17 19.56
N ARG A 29 1.08 1.13 20.19
CA ARG A 29 1.52 0.67 21.51
C ARG A 29 2.86 -0.05 21.37
N SER A 30 3.78 0.27 22.28
CA SER A 30 5.05 -0.44 22.42
C SER A 30 4.91 -1.88 22.95
N GLY A 31 3.72 -2.27 23.42
CA GLY A 31 3.48 -3.57 24.08
C GLY A 31 3.94 -3.62 25.54
N VAL A 32 4.76 -2.65 25.97
CA VAL A 32 5.24 -2.53 27.36
C VAL A 32 4.22 -1.77 28.20
N ARG A 33 3.91 -2.30 29.40
CA ARG A 33 2.95 -1.67 30.32
C ARG A 33 3.46 -0.28 30.76
N ARG A 34 2.60 0.74 30.69
CA ARG A 34 2.89 2.15 31.05
C ARG A 34 3.97 2.84 30.19
N SER A 35 4.38 2.25 29.07
CA SER A 35 5.24 2.92 28.09
C SER A 35 4.41 3.81 27.17
N ALA A 36 4.97 4.97 26.80
CA ALA A 36 4.36 5.86 25.82
C ALA A 36 4.23 5.15 24.46
N GLY A 37 3.17 5.46 23.72
CA GLY A 37 3.02 4.97 22.36
C GLY A 37 4.15 5.49 21.47
N THR A 38 4.59 4.68 20.52
CA THR A 38 5.57 5.07 19.50
C THR A 38 4.86 5.46 18.22
N LYS A 39 5.49 6.30 17.41
CA LYS A 39 4.96 6.64 16.09
C LYS A 39 5.27 5.49 15.11
N ALA A 40 4.33 5.22 14.24
CA ALA A 40 4.51 4.40 13.05
C ALA A 40 3.90 5.09 11.85
N TRP A 41 4.33 4.69 10.67
CA TRP A 41 3.86 5.16 9.38
C TRP A 41 3.49 3.96 8.52
N ILE A 42 2.76 4.23 7.43
CA ILE A 42 2.40 3.23 6.45
C ILE A 42 3.04 3.64 5.13
N SER A 43 3.92 2.81 4.57
CA SER A 43 4.36 2.95 3.20
C SER A 43 3.29 2.36 2.28
N LEU A 44 2.79 3.19 1.37
CA LEU A 44 1.69 2.88 0.46
C LEU A 44 2.23 2.82 -0.96
N PHE A 45 2.14 1.65 -1.60
CA PHE A 45 2.52 1.45 -2.99
C PHE A 45 1.25 1.30 -3.84
N VAL A 46 1.17 2.02 -4.96
CA VAL A 46 0.05 1.94 -5.90
C VAL A 46 0.54 1.59 -7.29
N CYS A 47 0.09 0.46 -7.81
CA CYS A 47 0.41 0.00 -9.15
C CYS A 47 -0.25 0.89 -10.22
N PHE A 48 0.53 1.30 -11.22
CA PHE A 48 0.03 2.18 -12.29
C PHE A 48 -0.85 1.45 -13.31
N SER A 49 -0.55 0.19 -13.61
CA SER A 49 -1.31 -0.60 -14.59
C SER A 49 -2.63 -1.11 -14.02
N THR A 50 -2.64 -1.64 -12.80
CA THR A 50 -3.80 -2.35 -12.23
C THR A 50 -4.55 -1.57 -11.15
N ARG A 51 -4.00 -0.45 -10.66
CA ARG A 51 -4.45 0.27 -9.45
C ARG A 51 -4.40 -0.56 -8.16
N ALA A 52 -3.73 -1.71 -8.18
CA ALA A 52 -3.52 -2.51 -6.98
C ALA A 52 -2.72 -1.74 -5.94
N ILE A 53 -3.04 -1.95 -4.67
CA ILE A 53 -2.43 -1.29 -3.52
C ILE A 53 -1.62 -2.32 -2.73
N HIS A 54 -0.46 -1.91 -2.23
CA HIS A 54 0.29 -2.64 -1.21
C HIS A 54 0.63 -1.73 -0.02
N LEU A 55 0.49 -2.26 1.20
CA LEU A 55 0.63 -1.52 2.45
C LEU A 55 1.71 -2.16 3.34
N GLU A 56 2.62 -1.33 3.84
CA GLU A 56 3.69 -1.77 4.74
C GLU A 56 3.79 -0.88 5.98
N VAL A 57 3.87 -1.50 7.17
CA VAL A 57 4.18 -0.76 8.40
C VAL A 57 5.65 -0.34 8.37
N VAL A 58 5.92 0.90 8.76
CA VAL A 58 7.27 1.47 8.88
C VAL A 58 7.40 2.22 10.20
N GLU A 59 8.48 1.98 10.93
CA GLU A 59 8.64 2.49 12.30
C GLU A 59 9.12 3.95 12.36
N ASN A 60 9.68 4.47 11.26
CA ASN A 60 10.14 5.85 11.14
C ASN A 60 10.27 6.27 9.67
N LEU A 61 10.46 7.57 9.42
CA LEU A 61 10.65 8.15 8.09
C LEU A 61 12.13 8.20 7.66
N SER A 62 12.93 7.18 8.01
CA SER A 62 14.31 7.08 7.51
C SER A 62 14.38 6.35 6.17
N SER A 63 15.46 6.56 5.42
CA SER A 63 15.76 5.84 4.19
C SER A 63 15.86 4.32 4.42
N SER A 64 16.54 3.90 5.50
CA SER A 64 16.73 2.48 5.81
C SER A 64 15.41 1.78 6.15
N ALA A 65 14.52 2.45 6.88
CA ALA A 65 13.19 1.92 7.16
C ALA A 65 12.34 1.82 5.89
N PHE A 66 12.45 2.78 4.97
CA PHE A 66 11.82 2.69 3.65
C PHE A 66 12.41 1.55 2.81
N VAL A 67 13.74 1.39 2.74
CA VAL A 67 14.40 0.30 2.01
C VAL A 67 13.94 -1.07 2.53
N ALA A 68 13.76 -1.22 3.84
CA ALA A 68 13.21 -2.43 4.43
C ALA A 68 11.76 -2.69 3.96
N ALA A 69 10.91 -1.66 3.90
CA ALA A 69 9.56 -1.76 3.35
C ALA A 69 9.55 -2.12 1.86
N LEU A 70 10.42 -1.48 1.07
CA LEU A 70 10.57 -1.74 -0.36
C LEU A 70 10.99 -3.20 -0.62
N ARG A 71 11.92 -3.74 0.17
CA ARG A 71 12.33 -5.15 0.08
C ARG A 71 11.17 -6.10 0.37
N ARG A 72 10.36 -5.83 1.41
CA ARG A 72 9.18 -6.65 1.73
C ARG A 72 8.12 -6.57 0.62
N PHE A 73 7.89 -5.37 0.08
CA PHE A 73 7.03 -5.17 -1.09
C PHE A 73 7.48 -6.00 -2.30
N MET A 74 8.73 -5.85 -2.72
CA MET A 74 9.24 -6.58 -3.90
C MET A 74 9.28 -8.09 -3.68
N ALA A 75 9.54 -8.56 -2.46
CA ALA A 75 9.50 -9.98 -2.14
C ALA A 75 8.10 -10.59 -2.33
N ARG A 76 7.03 -9.81 -2.18
CA ARG A 76 5.64 -10.29 -2.36
C ARG A 76 5.03 -9.95 -3.71
N ARG A 77 5.44 -8.85 -4.33
CA ARG A 77 4.85 -8.32 -5.58
C ARG A 77 5.74 -8.50 -6.81
N GLY A 78 6.98 -8.93 -6.62
CA GLY A 78 7.98 -9.04 -7.67
C GLY A 78 8.78 -7.75 -7.84
N ARG A 79 9.73 -7.79 -8.78
CA ARG A 79 10.63 -6.66 -9.04
C ARG A 79 9.86 -5.47 -9.60
N CYS A 80 10.01 -4.32 -8.95
CA CYS A 80 9.55 -3.03 -9.49
C CYS A 80 10.65 -2.45 -10.38
N VAL A 81 10.27 -1.97 -11.57
CA VAL A 81 11.21 -1.35 -12.54
C VAL A 81 11.21 0.16 -12.41
N LYS A 82 10.05 0.77 -12.10
CA LYS A 82 9.90 2.23 -11.99
C LYS A 82 9.22 2.64 -10.69
N ILE A 83 9.85 3.51 -9.91
CA ILE A 83 9.26 4.08 -8.68
C ILE A 83 9.03 5.57 -8.86
N TYR A 84 7.84 6.04 -8.50
CA TYR A 84 7.45 7.45 -8.49
C TYR A 84 7.18 7.90 -7.05
N SER A 85 7.83 8.97 -6.59
CA SER A 85 7.65 9.51 -5.23
C SER A 85 7.76 11.03 -5.18
N ASP A 86 7.39 11.63 -4.05
CA ASP A 86 7.79 13.01 -3.74
C ASP A 86 9.31 13.10 -3.42
N ASN A 87 9.81 14.33 -3.27
CA ASN A 87 11.22 14.61 -2.93
C ASN A 87 11.52 14.44 -1.42
N GLY A 88 10.74 13.62 -0.69
CA GLY A 88 11.01 13.32 0.71
C GLY A 88 12.43 12.79 0.91
N THR A 89 13.12 13.26 1.95
CA THR A 89 14.54 12.94 2.21
C THR A 89 14.78 11.44 2.38
N ASN A 90 13.79 10.72 2.91
CA ASN A 90 13.75 9.27 3.00
C ASN A 90 13.81 8.57 1.63
N PHE A 91 13.09 9.08 0.63
CA PHE A 91 13.07 8.51 -0.73
C PHE A 91 14.34 8.87 -1.48
N VAL A 92 14.78 10.13 -1.37
CA VAL A 92 16.06 10.58 -1.96
C VAL A 92 17.24 9.79 -1.39
N GLY A 93 17.27 9.57 -0.08
CA GLY A 93 18.32 8.77 0.55
C GLY A 93 18.25 7.29 0.15
N ALA A 94 17.05 6.70 0.10
CA ALA A 94 16.88 5.32 -0.34
C ALA A 94 17.31 5.10 -1.79
N GLN A 95 17.00 6.04 -2.69
CA GLN A 95 17.45 5.99 -4.09
C GLN A 95 18.99 5.95 -4.15
N LYS A 96 19.68 6.81 -3.42
CA LYS A 96 21.16 6.80 -3.35
C LYS A 96 21.73 5.50 -2.78
N GLU A 97 21.10 4.91 -1.77
CA GLU A 97 21.52 3.62 -1.19
C GLU A 97 21.32 2.44 -2.16
N LEU A 98 20.32 2.52 -3.04
CA LEU A 98 19.99 1.47 -4.02
C LEU A 98 20.74 1.62 -5.34
N ASP A 99 21.24 2.81 -5.65
CA ASP A 99 21.99 3.14 -6.88
C ASP A 99 23.48 2.78 -6.78
N ILE A 100 23.88 2.01 -5.75
CA ILE A 100 25.27 1.56 -5.59
C ILE A 100 25.63 0.62 -6.75
N PRO A 101 26.69 0.90 -7.53
CA PRO A 101 27.10 0.05 -8.64
C PRO A 101 27.38 -1.37 -8.16
N ILE A 102 26.65 -2.36 -8.66
CA ILE A 102 26.93 -3.76 -8.37
C ILE A 102 28.18 -4.15 -9.16
N GLN A 103 29.35 -3.86 -8.59
CA GLN A 103 30.66 -4.13 -9.20
C GLN A 103 30.97 -5.65 -9.35
N GLN A 104 30.07 -6.53 -8.87
CA GLN A 104 30.32 -7.98 -8.76
C GLN A 104 29.18 -8.88 -9.26
N SER A 105 28.16 -8.36 -9.96
CA SER A 105 27.13 -9.21 -10.57
C SER A 105 27.31 -9.34 -12.07
N ILE A 106 27.02 -10.54 -12.58
CA ILE A 106 26.95 -10.91 -14.01
C ILE A 106 26.42 -9.72 -14.85
N PRO A 107 27.05 -9.35 -15.98
CA PRO A 107 26.74 -8.14 -16.76
C PRO A 107 25.26 -7.95 -17.15
N VAL A 108 24.47 -9.03 -17.14
CA VAL A 108 23.03 -9.02 -17.39
C VAL A 108 22.24 -8.42 -16.21
N LEU A 109 22.69 -8.63 -14.96
CA LEU A 109 22.06 -8.13 -13.73
C LEU A 109 22.41 -6.67 -13.41
N ALA A 110 23.58 -6.19 -13.83
CA ALA A 110 24.01 -4.81 -13.59
C ALA A 110 23.18 -3.76 -14.36
N LYS A 111 22.40 -4.18 -15.36
CA LYS A 111 21.51 -3.32 -16.16
C LYS A 111 20.09 -3.18 -15.60
N GLU A 112 19.74 -3.87 -14.50
CA GLU A 112 18.36 -3.99 -14.02
C GLU A 112 18.03 -3.15 -12.77
N GLY A 113 18.64 -1.97 -12.66
CA GLY A 113 18.34 -1.00 -11.60
C GLY A 113 16.87 -0.52 -11.61
N ILE A 114 16.44 0.06 -10.49
CA ILE A 114 15.13 0.71 -10.37
C ILE A 114 15.25 2.12 -10.96
N GLU A 115 14.47 2.43 -12.00
CA GLU A 115 14.35 3.79 -12.51
C GLU A 115 13.49 4.61 -11.53
N TRP A 116 14.10 5.58 -10.85
CA TRP A 116 13.40 6.42 -9.89
C TRP A 116 13.02 7.76 -10.49
N HIS A 117 11.75 8.15 -10.32
CA HIS A 117 11.21 9.42 -10.75
C HIS A 117 10.69 10.21 -9.55
N PHE A 118 11.24 11.40 -9.35
CA PHE A 118 10.75 12.32 -8.34
C PHE A 118 9.76 13.32 -8.95
N ASN A 119 8.70 13.65 -8.22
CA ASN A 119 7.76 14.68 -8.65
C ASN A 119 8.49 16.03 -8.81
N PRO A 120 8.23 16.80 -9.88
CA PRO A 120 8.80 18.13 -10.03
C PRO A 120 8.40 19.02 -8.84
N PRO A 121 9.31 19.82 -8.27
CA PRO A 121 8.98 20.73 -7.17
C PRO A 121 7.83 21.70 -7.50
N SER A 122 7.71 22.08 -8.78
CA SER A 122 6.68 22.97 -9.31
C SER A 122 5.35 22.28 -9.61
N ALA A 123 5.30 20.95 -9.62
CA ALA A 123 4.09 20.19 -9.91
C ALA A 123 4.05 18.89 -9.08
N PRO A 124 3.83 19.00 -7.76
CA PRO A 124 3.65 17.83 -6.89
C PRO A 124 2.42 16.99 -7.26
N HIS A 125 1.59 17.49 -8.18
CA HIS A 125 0.36 16.87 -8.69
C HIS A 125 0.43 16.25 -10.10
N PHE A 126 1.63 16.01 -10.62
CA PHE A 126 1.84 15.59 -12.02
C PHE A 126 1.22 14.21 -12.36
N GLY A 127 0.72 13.47 -11.36
CA GLY A 127 0.28 12.08 -11.44
C GLY A 127 -1.20 11.79 -11.16
N GLY A 128 -2.09 12.78 -11.30
CA GLY A 128 -3.46 12.86 -10.74
C GLY A 128 -4.35 11.61 -10.53
N LEU A 129 -4.19 10.52 -11.28
CA LEU A 129 -4.94 9.27 -11.07
C LEU A 129 -4.39 8.38 -9.94
N TRP A 130 -3.06 8.27 -9.79
CA TRP A 130 -2.50 7.50 -8.68
C TRP A 130 -2.44 8.34 -7.40
N GLU A 131 -2.25 9.65 -7.52
CA GLU A 131 -2.31 10.57 -6.38
C GLU A 131 -3.68 10.60 -5.73
N SER A 132 -4.76 10.52 -6.51
CA SER A 132 -6.13 10.42 -5.96
C SER A 132 -6.35 9.09 -5.25
N ALA A 133 -5.83 7.98 -5.78
CA ALA A 133 -5.85 6.67 -5.10
C ALA A 133 -5.04 6.72 -3.78
N ILE A 134 -3.84 7.33 -3.81
CA ILE A 134 -2.99 7.52 -2.63
C ILE A 134 -3.67 8.40 -1.59
N LYS A 135 -4.21 9.55 -2.00
CA LYS A 135 -4.91 10.50 -1.13
C LYS A 135 -6.14 9.86 -0.51
N SER A 136 -6.90 9.10 -1.28
CA SER A 136 -8.07 8.36 -0.78
C SER A 136 -7.63 7.31 0.26
N ALA A 137 -6.66 6.45 -0.07
CA ALA A 137 -6.16 5.45 0.87
C ALA A 137 -5.63 6.09 2.17
N LYS A 138 -4.82 7.15 2.06
CA LYS A 138 -4.33 7.94 3.19
C LYS A 138 -5.48 8.47 4.06
N HIS A 139 -6.49 9.08 3.44
CA HIS A 139 -7.62 9.66 4.16
C HIS A 139 -8.35 8.60 5.00
N HIS A 140 -8.64 7.44 4.41
CA HIS A 140 -9.35 6.37 5.11
C HIS A 140 -8.48 5.76 6.22
N LEU A 141 -7.21 5.42 5.92
CA LEU A 141 -6.27 4.86 6.90
C LEU A 141 -6.08 5.79 8.12
N THR A 142 -5.87 7.08 7.88
CA THR A 142 -5.57 8.04 8.96
C THR A 142 -6.79 8.30 9.83
N ARG A 143 -7.97 8.50 9.23
CA ARG A 143 -9.21 8.76 9.98
C ARG A 143 -9.65 7.56 10.80
N MET A 144 -9.40 6.35 10.31
CA MET A 144 -9.84 5.14 10.98
C MET A 144 -8.89 4.69 12.07
N PHE A 145 -7.59 4.87 11.87
CA PHE A 145 -6.58 4.27 12.75
C PHE A 145 -5.85 5.28 13.64
N GLY A 146 -6.01 6.59 13.42
CA GLY A 146 -5.29 7.64 14.14
C GLY A 146 -5.45 7.59 15.67
N GLU A 147 -6.60 7.10 16.16
CA GLU A 147 -6.89 6.99 17.60
C GLU A 147 -6.83 5.54 18.13
N THR A 148 -6.56 4.56 17.27
CA THR A 148 -6.59 3.14 17.65
C THR A 148 -5.31 2.75 18.38
N LYS A 149 -5.47 2.01 19.49
CA LYS A 149 -4.34 1.58 20.32
C LYS A 149 -3.85 0.19 19.89
N LEU A 150 -3.24 0.10 18.72
CA LEU A 150 -2.71 -1.15 18.14
C LEU A 150 -1.22 -1.33 18.43
N THR A 151 -0.75 -2.55 18.62
CA THR A 151 0.70 -2.88 18.52
C THR A 151 1.13 -2.92 17.05
N ILE A 152 2.44 -2.95 16.78
CA ILE A 152 2.95 -3.09 15.41
C ILE A 152 2.44 -4.37 14.73
N GLY A 153 2.40 -5.50 15.44
CA GLY A 153 1.90 -6.75 14.88
C GLY A 153 0.39 -6.72 14.57
N GLU A 154 -0.40 -6.06 15.42
CA GLU A 154 -1.83 -5.88 15.19
C GLU A 154 -2.09 -4.92 14.02
N LEU A 155 -1.33 -3.84 13.92
CA LEU A 155 -1.38 -2.92 12.79
C LEU A 155 -1.01 -3.64 11.49
N ASN A 156 0.05 -4.44 11.48
CA ASN A 156 0.44 -5.21 10.31
C ASN A 156 -0.67 -6.17 9.85
N THR A 157 -1.30 -6.87 10.79
CA THR A 157 -2.45 -7.75 10.50
C THR A 157 -3.62 -6.97 9.90
N LEU A 158 -3.94 -5.82 10.49
CA LEU A 158 -5.01 -4.94 10.01
C LEU A 158 -4.73 -4.44 8.60
N LEU A 159 -3.48 -4.02 8.31
CA LEU A 159 -3.10 -3.55 6.98
C LEU A 159 -3.22 -4.64 5.91
N CYS A 160 -2.88 -5.90 6.21
CA CYS A 160 -3.11 -7.01 5.29
C CYS A 160 -4.60 -7.15 4.93
N GLN A 161 -5.50 -7.02 5.90
CA GLN A 161 -6.95 -7.11 5.67
C GLN A 161 -7.49 -5.89 4.92
N VAL A 162 -6.98 -4.69 5.24
CA VAL A 162 -7.32 -3.45 4.53
C VAL A 162 -6.82 -3.50 3.08
N GLU A 163 -5.62 -4.03 2.83
CA GLU A 163 -5.07 -4.23 1.49
C GLU A 163 -5.95 -5.19 0.69
N ALA A 164 -6.39 -6.30 1.30
CA ALA A 164 -7.36 -7.21 0.69
C ALA A 164 -8.67 -6.47 0.34
N CYS A 165 -9.18 -5.65 1.25
CA CYS A 165 -10.39 -4.86 1.01
C CYS A 165 -10.24 -3.90 -0.19
N LEU A 166 -9.17 -3.11 -0.19
CA LEU A 166 -8.91 -2.12 -1.24
C LEU A 166 -8.72 -2.79 -2.61
N ASN A 167 -8.06 -3.94 -2.66
CA ASN A 167 -7.84 -4.71 -3.89
C ASN A 167 -9.07 -5.51 -4.36
N SER A 168 -10.13 -5.59 -3.56
CA SER A 168 -11.43 -6.14 -3.96
C SER A 168 -12.40 -5.08 -4.48
N ARG A 169 -12.01 -3.79 -4.53
CA ARG A 169 -12.87 -2.72 -5.06
C ARG A 169 -13.03 -2.87 -6.60
N PRO A 170 -14.27 -2.81 -7.13
CA PRO A 170 -14.55 -2.86 -8.56
C PRO A 170 -13.81 -1.79 -9.38
N ILE A 171 -13.17 -2.18 -10.48
CA ILE A 171 -12.63 -1.28 -11.51
C ILE A 171 -13.69 -1.05 -12.59
N THR A 172 -14.25 -2.14 -13.11
CA THR A 172 -15.26 -2.16 -14.17
C THR A 172 -16.05 -3.47 -14.10
N PRO A 173 -17.32 -3.52 -14.53
CA PRO A 173 -18.01 -4.78 -14.77
C PRO A 173 -17.20 -5.67 -15.74
N MET A 174 -17.18 -6.99 -15.51
CA MET A 174 -16.57 -7.93 -16.46
C MET A 174 -17.48 -8.25 -17.64
N SER A 175 -18.78 -8.05 -17.46
CA SER A 175 -19.81 -8.32 -18.43
C SER A 175 -20.67 -7.09 -18.67
N HIS A 176 -21.27 -7.03 -19.85
CA HIS A 176 -22.31 -6.05 -20.17
C HIS A 176 -23.70 -6.56 -19.78
N ASP A 177 -23.83 -7.83 -19.40
CA ASP A 177 -25.08 -8.39 -18.91
C ASP A 177 -25.37 -7.85 -17.49
N PRO A 178 -26.49 -7.14 -17.28
CA PRO A 178 -26.86 -6.62 -15.97
C PRO A 178 -27.17 -7.71 -14.93
N SER A 179 -27.35 -8.97 -15.34
CA SER A 179 -27.52 -10.10 -14.42
C SER A 179 -26.19 -10.65 -13.88
N GLU A 180 -25.07 -10.36 -14.55
CA GLU A 180 -23.73 -10.76 -14.12
C GLU A 180 -23.09 -9.66 -13.28
N LEU A 181 -23.11 -9.85 -11.95
CA LEU A 181 -22.63 -8.86 -10.98
C LEU A 181 -21.11 -8.89 -10.77
N GLU A 182 -20.37 -9.70 -11.52
CA GLU A 182 -18.94 -9.86 -11.31
C GLU A 182 -18.16 -8.68 -11.93
N ALA A 183 -17.32 -8.07 -11.10
CA ALA A 183 -16.51 -6.93 -11.49
C ALA A 183 -15.03 -7.32 -11.53
N LEU A 184 -14.33 -6.75 -12.51
CA LEU A 184 -12.88 -6.80 -12.55
C LEU A 184 -12.34 -5.97 -11.39
N THR A 185 -11.48 -6.56 -10.57
CA THR A 185 -10.86 -5.92 -9.41
C THR A 185 -9.34 -5.99 -9.52
N PRO A 186 -8.59 -5.14 -8.79
CA PRO A 186 -7.13 -5.26 -8.76
C PRO A 186 -6.65 -6.65 -8.35
N ALA A 187 -7.39 -7.35 -7.47
CA ALA A 187 -7.08 -8.71 -7.04
C ALA A 187 -6.98 -9.72 -8.20
N HIS A 188 -7.80 -9.58 -9.25
CA HIS A 188 -7.73 -10.45 -10.42
C HIS A 188 -6.36 -10.43 -11.08
N PHE A 189 -5.71 -9.26 -11.11
CA PHE A 189 -4.36 -9.13 -11.66
C PHE A 189 -3.28 -9.66 -10.72
N LEU A 190 -3.53 -9.70 -9.41
CA LEU A 190 -2.54 -10.12 -8.42
C LEU A 190 -2.55 -11.63 -8.17
N ILE A 191 -3.72 -12.25 -8.13
CA ILE A 191 -3.89 -13.67 -7.76
C ILE A 191 -4.73 -14.46 -8.77
N GLY A 192 -5.13 -13.85 -9.88
CA GLY A 192 -5.94 -14.49 -10.93
C GLY A 192 -7.42 -14.65 -10.61
N ARG A 193 -7.90 -14.13 -9.45
CA ARG A 193 -9.28 -14.28 -8.96
C ARG A 193 -9.64 -13.19 -7.93
N PRO A 194 -10.91 -13.04 -7.54
CA PRO A 194 -11.29 -12.18 -6.42
C PRO A 194 -10.63 -12.63 -5.10
N ILE A 195 -10.35 -11.67 -4.20
CA ILE A 195 -9.98 -12.01 -2.82
C ILE A 195 -11.26 -12.27 -2.02
N THR A 196 -11.46 -13.53 -1.65
CA THR A 196 -12.46 -13.97 -0.68
C THR A 196 -11.79 -14.29 0.65
N LEU A 197 -12.02 -13.44 1.65
CA LEU A 197 -11.61 -13.69 3.03
C LEU A 197 -12.53 -14.74 3.68
N MET A 198 -12.08 -15.34 4.78
CA MET A 198 -12.91 -16.29 5.53
C MET A 198 -14.18 -15.59 6.03
N PRO A 199 -15.34 -16.28 6.02
CA PRO A 199 -16.56 -15.74 6.60
C PRO A 199 -16.36 -15.56 8.11
N GLU A 200 -16.82 -14.42 8.60
CA GLU A 200 -16.58 -13.95 9.94
C GLU A 200 -17.88 -13.41 10.55
N VAL A 201 -18.02 -13.53 11.89
CA VAL A 201 -19.12 -12.89 12.61
C VAL A 201 -18.98 -11.37 12.49
N ASP A 202 -20.08 -10.68 12.19
CA ASP A 202 -20.11 -9.22 12.14
C ASP A 202 -20.03 -8.63 13.55
N LEU A 203 -18.90 -8.00 13.86
CA LEU A 203 -18.62 -7.36 15.14
C LEU A 203 -18.86 -5.85 15.11
N THR A 204 -19.30 -5.28 13.99
CA THR A 204 -19.37 -3.81 13.81
C THR A 204 -20.35 -3.11 14.75
N GLN A 205 -21.35 -3.84 15.26
CA GLN A 205 -22.33 -3.33 16.23
C GLN A 205 -21.96 -3.67 17.69
N GLU A 206 -20.94 -4.51 17.90
CA GLU A 206 -20.50 -4.89 19.24
C GLU A 206 -19.64 -3.79 19.88
N ASN A 207 -19.71 -3.67 21.21
CA ASN A 207 -18.84 -2.75 21.94
C ASN A 207 -17.39 -3.26 21.90
N PRO A 208 -16.43 -2.49 21.35
CA PRO A 208 -15.03 -2.91 21.27
C PRO A 208 -14.36 -3.02 22.65
N GLY A 209 -14.95 -2.42 23.69
CA GLY A 209 -14.48 -2.49 25.06
C GLY A 209 -14.45 -3.93 25.60
N GLY A 210 -13.25 -4.42 25.94
CA GLY A 210 -13.07 -5.76 26.51
C GLY A 210 -12.97 -6.90 25.49
N MET A 211 -13.03 -6.60 24.18
CA MET A 211 -12.78 -7.61 23.15
C MET A 211 -11.37 -8.21 23.27
N ARG A 212 -11.27 -9.51 22.95
CA ARG A 212 -9.95 -10.12 22.69
C ARG A 212 -9.26 -9.35 21.56
N ARG A 213 -7.93 -9.18 21.64
CA ARG A 213 -7.18 -8.30 20.75
C ARG A 213 -7.36 -8.59 19.26
N TRP A 214 -7.39 -9.87 18.87
CA TRP A 214 -7.61 -10.25 17.48
C TRP A 214 -9.04 -9.91 16.99
N LYS A 215 -10.06 -10.02 17.86
CA LYS A 215 -11.44 -9.58 17.57
C LYS A 215 -11.53 -8.06 17.43
N TYR A 216 -10.73 -7.32 18.19
CA TYR A 216 -10.66 -5.86 18.04
C TYR A 216 -10.07 -5.48 16.68
N VAL A 217 -8.99 -6.14 16.23
CA VAL A 217 -8.44 -5.95 14.87
C VAL A 217 -9.48 -6.29 13.80
N GLN A 218 -10.20 -7.40 13.98
CA GLN A 218 -11.28 -7.82 13.10
C GLN A 218 -12.41 -6.78 13.02
N HIS A 219 -12.87 -6.27 14.16
CA HIS A 219 -13.87 -5.20 14.24
C HIS A 219 -13.43 -3.94 13.48
N LEU A 220 -12.15 -3.55 13.58
CA LEU A 220 -11.60 -2.42 12.83
C LEU A 220 -11.59 -2.67 11.31
N SER A 221 -11.22 -3.88 10.88
CA SER A 221 -11.24 -4.26 9.46
C SER A 221 -12.66 -4.26 8.89
N GLN A 222 -13.63 -4.82 9.60
CA GLN A 222 -15.04 -4.81 9.18
C GLN A 222 -15.63 -3.40 9.14
N THR A 223 -15.26 -2.55 10.10
CA THR A 223 -15.63 -1.13 10.09
C THR A 223 -15.03 -0.40 8.89
N PHE A 224 -13.83 -0.80 8.45
CA PHE A 224 -13.19 -0.24 7.26
C PHE A 224 -13.94 -0.65 6.00
N TRP A 225 -14.37 -1.90 5.90
CA TRP A 225 -15.11 -2.42 4.74
C TRP A 225 -16.47 -1.73 4.55
N LYS A 226 -17.19 -1.40 5.63
CA LYS A 226 -18.51 -0.75 5.55
C LYS A 226 -18.47 0.74 5.16
N ARG A 227 -17.28 1.35 5.06
CA ARG A 227 -17.09 2.77 4.72
C ARG A 227 -16.54 2.97 3.32
#